data_AF-A0AA35WI15-F1
#
_entry.id   AF-A0AA35WI15-F1
#
_cell.length_a   1.000
_cell.length_b   1.000
_cell.length_c   1.000
_cell.angle_alpha   90.00
_cell.angle_beta   90.00
_cell.angle_gamma   90.00
#
_symmetry.space_group_name_H-M   'P 1'
#
loop_
_entity.id
_entity.type
_entity.pdbx_description
1 polymer ?
#
loop_
_entity_poly.entity_id
_entity_poly.type
_entity_poly.pdbx_seq_one_letter_code
_entity_poly.pdbx_strand_id
1 'polypeptide(L)'
;MWTLALALNNTITEFETNISLSDLAYEAGNMPNRNETFRMENFTYQNDVVMETMFKHLEDTDFLGVSGDVTFNEVGIRRVTQYLILQFRKNSSKRIVNEEIGVWSTNASLVYTKNSTEETTWPFGIPYDGVSVVIVINTVHASLTSIMIIFSTVGILFSVACLVFNFYFRNQTLIRLSSPNLNYLIGSGAILLYLAIIVTVLPADTAVFSSVVCNLRVWLTGFGYSLCYGTILVKMWRVYYIFSNPSTLKKANLHDWMLAIMVLCFVILDLVMLVIFSLVEGLRGNLRAERVLDKEASSTTTGEQGRIKEFYVYVCDSLAWDIFLGIFYGYKAFLQICGLFLAFATRKVKVKGLDDAKWIAGTIYITSIVLAITILALYTLNDFVNRHTAVFTGGLLIGTTFIMAFVFASKMYALYKDPEGKSVFDRTRPSDRPQASNPSDGVERVVG
;
A
#
# COMPACT_ATOMS: atom_id res chain seq x y z
N MET A 1 -67.10 26.38 15.31
CA MET A 1 -68.51 26.78 15.08
C MET A 1 -69.07 26.16 13.81
N TRP A 2 -68.58 26.50 12.62
CA TRP A 2 -69.09 25.93 11.37
C TRP A 2 -69.01 24.40 11.29
N THR A 3 -67.86 23.81 11.63
CA THR A 3 -67.69 22.35 11.72
C THR A 3 -68.73 21.70 12.63
N LEU A 4 -68.91 22.27 13.83
CA LEU A 4 -69.87 21.76 14.81
C LEU A 4 -71.31 21.89 14.33
N ALA A 5 -71.65 23.01 13.68
CA ALA A 5 -72.99 23.25 13.15
C ALA A 5 -73.32 22.30 11.99
N LEU A 6 -72.36 22.05 11.10
CA LEU A 6 -72.50 21.10 9.99
C LEU A 6 -72.68 19.67 10.51
N ALA A 7 -71.82 19.23 11.43
CA ALA A 7 -71.93 17.92 12.04
C ALA A 7 -73.24 17.76 12.81
N LEU A 8 -73.65 18.77 13.59
CA LEU A 8 -74.93 18.76 14.30
C LEU A 8 -76.12 18.70 13.35
N ASN A 9 -76.11 19.46 12.26
CA ASN A 9 -77.16 19.45 11.25
C ASN A 9 -77.30 18.07 10.59
N ASN A 10 -76.17 17.45 10.23
CA ASN A 10 -76.16 16.09 9.67
C ASN A 10 -76.64 15.06 10.69
N THR A 11 -76.24 15.21 11.96
CA THR A 11 -76.68 14.34 13.06
C THR A 11 -78.19 14.44 13.26
N ILE A 12 -78.76 15.66 13.30
CA ILE A 12 -80.21 15.88 13.38
C ILE A 12 -80.92 15.19 12.20
N THR A 13 -80.40 15.39 10.99
CA THR A 13 -80.98 14.80 9.76
C THR A 13 -80.93 13.27 9.80
N GLU A 14 -79.87 12.66 10.33
CA GLU A 14 -79.78 11.19 10.47
C GLU A 14 -80.79 10.65 11.49
N PHE A 15 -81.01 11.34 12.62
CA PHE A 15 -82.04 10.95 13.58
C PHE A 15 -83.47 11.11 13.03
N GLU A 16 -83.73 12.14 12.22
CA GLU A 16 -85.04 12.33 11.58
C GLU A 16 -85.34 11.25 10.52
N THR A 17 -84.32 10.73 9.85
CA THR A 17 -84.48 9.77 8.75
C THR A 17 -84.36 8.31 9.18
N ASN A 18 -83.59 8.02 10.24
CA ASN A 18 -83.33 6.67 10.72
C ASN A 18 -84.08 6.39 12.04
N ILE A 19 -85.27 5.81 11.91
CA ILE A 19 -86.14 5.45 13.05
C ILE A 19 -85.42 4.50 14.01
N SER A 20 -84.65 3.54 13.50
CA SER A 20 -83.94 2.57 14.35
C SER A 20 -82.85 3.22 15.21
N LEU A 21 -82.16 4.23 14.66
CA LEU A 21 -81.15 4.99 15.39
C LEU A 21 -81.81 5.90 16.46
N SER A 22 -82.98 6.46 16.14
CA SER A 22 -83.79 7.21 17.11
C SER A 22 -84.24 6.37 18.30
N ASP A 23 -84.69 5.13 18.07
CA ASP A 23 -85.08 4.20 19.13
C ASP A 23 -83.90 3.91 20.08
N LEU A 24 -82.71 3.62 19.50
CA LEU A 24 -81.48 3.40 20.26
C LEU A 24 -81.09 4.63 21.09
N ALA A 25 -81.28 5.84 20.58
CA ALA A 25 -81.01 7.07 21.33
C ALA A 25 -81.99 7.28 22.49
N TYR A 26 -83.27 6.94 22.37
CA TYR A 26 -84.21 7.00 23.49
C TYR A 26 -83.88 5.97 24.58
N GLU A 27 -83.50 4.75 24.17
CA GLU A 27 -83.05 3.70 25.08
C GLU A 27 -81.78 4.10 25.83
N ALA A 28 -80.76 4.59 25.13
CA ALA A 28 -79.51 5.07 25.73
C ALA A 28 -79.73 6.25 26.71
N GLY A 29 -80.76 7.06 26.47
CA GLY A 29 -81.16 8.17 27.33
C GLY A 29 -82.02 7.79 28.54
N ASN A 30 -82.36 6.51 28.75
CA ASN A 30 -83.34 6.05 29.75
C ASN A 30 -84.71 6.74 29.63
N MET A 31 -85.14 7.05 28.40
CA MET A 31 -86.42 7.70 28.11
C MET A 31 -87.44 6.72 27.50
N PRO A 32 -88.73 6.84 27.83
CA PRO A 32 -89.76 5.99 27.23
C PRO A 32 -89.86 6.25 25.72
N ASN A 33 -89.70 5.22 24.91
CA ASN A 33 -89.82 5.30 23.46
C ASN A 33 -91.26 5.72 23.07
N ARG A 34 -91.39 6.78 22.26
CA ARG A 34 -92.67 7.41 21.91
C ARG A 34 -93.15 7.12 20.48
N ASN A 35 -92.52 6.22 19.71
CA ASN A 35 -92.77 6.08 18.26
C ASN A 35 -92.60 7.44 17.52
N GLU A 36 -91.68 8.26 17.99
CA GLU A 36 -91.34 9.57 17.44
C GLU A 36 -89.84 9.60 17.11
N THR A 37 -89.45 10.40 16.11
CA THR A 37 -88.04 10.64 15.79
C THR A 37 -87.35 11.38 16.94
N PHE A 38 -86.12 10.97 17.26
CA PHE A 38 -85.35 11.56 18.36
C PHE A 38 -85.06 13.05 18.09
N ARG A 39 -85.44 13.91 19.04
CA ARG A 39 -85.16 15.36 18.98
C ARG A 39 -83.95 15.69 19.84
N MET A 40 -83.05 16.53 19.32
CA MET A 40 -81.84 16.98 20.05
C MET A 40 -82.15 17.71 21.37
N GLU A 41 -83.35 18.26 21.51
CA GLU A 41 -83.84 18.88 22.75
C GLU A 41 -83.92 17.88 23.93
N ASN A 42 -84.01 16.58 23.63
CA ASN A 42 -84.09 15.49 24.61
C ASN A 42 -82.72 14.88 24.96
N PHE A 43 -81.61 15.48 24.53
CA PHE A 43 -80.27 14.97 24.80
C PHE A 43 -79.96 14.89 26.30
N THR A 44 -79.29 13.81 26.71
CA THR A 44 -78.76 13.61 28.07
C THR A 44 -77.29 13.22 28.02
N TYR A 45 -76.52 13.54 29.06
CA TYR A 45 -75.10 13.19 29.14
C TYR A 45 -74.79 11.68 29.22
N GLN A 46 -75.81 10.83 29.33
CA GLN A 46 -75.68 9.36 29.32
C GLN A 46 -75.88 8.77 27.92
N ASN A 47 -76.22 9.60 26.92
CA ASN A 47 -76.58 9.14 25.59
C ASN A 47 -75.34 8.97 24.69
N ASP A 48 -74.70 7.80 24.81
CA ASP A 48 -73.53 7.45 24.00
C ASP A 48 -73.86 7.36 22.50
N VAL A 49 -75.10 7.03 22.14
CA VAL A 49 -75.55 6.91 20.73
C VAL A 49 -75.52 8.27 20.03
N VAL A 50 -76.04 9.32 20.67
CA VAL A 50 -75.98 10.69 20.13
C VAL A 50 -74.53 11.17 20.03
N MET A 51 -73.70 10.85 21.04
CA MET A 51 -72.28 11.17 21.03
C MET A 51 -71.57 10.51 19.84
N GLU A 52 -71.65 9.18 19.70
CA GLU A 52 -70.98 8.43 18.63
C GLU A 52 -71.43 8.88 17.24
N THR A 53 -72.74 9.09 17.05
CA THR A 53 -73.29 9.58 15.76
C THR A 53 -72.76 10.97 15.43
N MET A 54 -72.70 11.86 16.43
CA MET A 54 -72.14 13.20 16.24
C MET A 54 -70.64 13.17 15.94
N PHE A 55 -69.87 12.30 16.59
CA PHE A 55 -68.44 12.13 16.32
C PHE A 55 -68.18 11.59 14.92
N LYS A 56 -69.00 10.65 14.44
CA LYS A 56 -68.96 10.16 13.06
C LYS A 56 -69.14 11.30 12.05
N HIS A 57 -70.16 12.15 12.24
CA HIS A 57 -70.36 13.31 11.36
C HIS A 57 -69.26 14.37 11.48
N LEU A 58 -68.65 14.51 12.65
CA LEU A 58 -67.48 15.38 12.83
C LEU A 58 -66.26 14.86 12.06
N GLU A 59 -66.04 13.54 12.05
CA GLU A 59 -64.97 12.89 11.29
C GLU A 59 -65.17 13.04 9.78
N ASP A 60 -66.42 12.86 9.31
CA ASP A 60 -66.81 12.97 7.90
C ASP A 60 -66.97 14.43 7.41
N THR A 61 -66.65 15.42 8.25
CA THR A 61 -66.79 16.83 7.87
C THR A 61 -65.71 17.23 6.87
N ASP A 62 -66.14 17.68 5.68
CA ASP A 62 -65.31 18.23 4.62
C ASP A 62 -65.95 19.53 4.09
N PHE A 63 -65.26 20.66 4.29
CA PHE A 63 -65.69 21.95 3.76
C PHE A 63 -64.56 22.98 3.68
N LEU A 64 -64.72 23.93 2.75
CA LEU A 64 -63.82 25.08 2.63
C LEU A 64 -64.16 26.17 3.65
N GLY A 65 -63.28 26.36 4.65
CA GLY A 65 -63.39 27.42 5.65
C GLY A 65 -62.46 28.62 5.38
N VAL A 66 -62.50 29.61 6.28
CA VAL A 66 -61.61 30.79 6.23
C VAL A 66 -60.13 30.40 6.34
N SER A 67 -59.84 29.30 7.04
CA SER A 67 -58.49 28.77 7.22
C SER A 67 -58.12 27.74 6.15
N GLY A 68 -58.81 27.75 5.00
CA GLY A 68 -58.68 26.75 3.95
C GLY A 68 -59.55 25.53 4.21
N ASP A 69 -59.19 24.44 3.55
CA ASP A 69 -59.91 23.17 3.62
C ASP A 69 -59.88 22.59 5.06
N VAL A 70 -61.02 22.10 5.52
CA VAL A 70 -61.22 21.57 6.89
C VAL A 70 -61.69 20.14 6.79
N THR A 71 -60.73 19.21 6.89
CA THR A 71 -60.97 17.77 6.99
C THR A 71 -60.18 17.20 8.17
N PHE A 72 -60.64 16.09 8.73
CA PHE A 72 -59.99 15.42 9.86
C PHE A 72 -59.39 14.06 9.45
N ASN A 73 -58.49 13.53 10.28
CA ASN A 73 -58.03 12.15 10.17
C ASN A 73 -58.76 11.28 11.20
N GLU A 74 -58.54 9.96 11.14
CA GLU A 74 -59.13 8.96 12.04
C GLU A 74 -58.81 9.18 13.53
N VAL A 75 -57.85 10.05 13.84
CA VAL A 75 -57.42 10.39 15.21
C VAL A 75 -57.99 11.76 15.65
N GLY A 76 -58.79 12.42 14.80
CA GLY A 76 -59.39 13.74 15.08
C GLY A 76 -58.45 14.93 14.86
N ILE A 77 -57.29 14.73 14.23
CA ILE A 77 -56.37 15.82 13.86
C ILE A 77 -56.77 16.37 12.50
N ARG A 78 -56.87 17.70 12.42
CA ARG A 78 -57.12 18.39 11.15
C ARG A 78 -56.00 18.12 10.14
N ARG A 79 -56.36 17.68 8.94
CA ARG A 79 -55.43 17.55 7.83
C ARG A 79 -54.99 18.94 7.36
N VAL A 80 -53.70 19.22 7.48
CA VAL A 80 -53.11 20.49 7.04
C VAL A 80 -52.48 20.27 5.68
N THR A 81 -52.87 21.08 4.69
CA THR A 81 -52.40 20.95 3.30
C THR A 81 -51.20 21.87 2.99
N GLN A 82 -50.93 22.84 3.87
CA GLN A 82 -49.94 23.89 3.66
C GLN A 82 -49.22 24.24 4.96
N TYR A 83 -47.89 24.30 4.89
CA TYR A 83 -47.02 24.74 5.97
C TYR A 83 -46.26 25.99 5.57
N LEU A 84 -46.24 26.98 6.44
CA LEU A 84 -45.52 28.23 6.22
C LEU A 84 -44.05 28.08 6.63
N ILE A 85 -43.12 28.40 5.75
CA ILE A 85 -41.68 28.42 6.05
C ILE A 85 -41.22 29.86 6.27
N LEU A 86 -40.65 30.09 7.44
CA LEU A 86 -40.10 31.39 7.86
C LEU A 86 -38.58 31.31 8.01
N GLN A 87 -37.88 32.38 7.67
CA GLN A 87 -36.45 32.53 7.92
C GLN A 87 -36.18 33.86 8.62
N PHE A 88 -35.31 33.82 9.62
CA PHE A 88 -34.84 35.04 10.29
C PHE A 88 -33.86 35.77 9.37
N ARG A 89 -34.23 36.97 8.91
CA ARG A 89 -33.40 37.81 8.03
C ARG A 89 -33.17 39.18 8.63
N LYS A 90 -32.08 39.81 8.22
CA LYS A 90 -31.73 41.17 8.66
C LYS A 90 -32.30 42.18 7.67
N ASN A 91 -33.25 42.98 8.11
CA ASN A 91 -33.85 44.04 7.28
C ASN A 91 -32.86 45.21 7.08
N SER A 92 -33.15 46.14 6.17
CA SER A 92 -32.35 47.34 5.86
C SER A 92 -31.99 48.16 7.11
N SER A 93 -32.85 48.18 8.13
CA SER A 93 -32.58 48.83 9.43
C SER A 93 -31.74 47.98 10.40
N LYS A 94 -31.07 46.94 9.92
CA LYS A 94 -30.23 46.00 10.67
C LYS A 94 -30.94 45.22 11.79
N ARG A 95 -32.27 45.18 11.80
CA ARG A 95 -33.08 44.39 12.75
C ARG A 95 -33.38 43.01 12.18
N ILE A 96 -33.39 42.01 13.06
CA ILE A 96 -33.78 40.64 12.72
C ILE A 96 -35.32 40.60 12.64
N VAL A 97 -35.85 40.11 11.53
CA VAL A 97 -37.28 39.96 11.28
C VAL A 97 -37.56 38.56 10.75
N ASN A 98 -38.76 38.05 11.05
CA ASN A 98 -39.27 36.83 10.45
C ASN A 98 -39.77 37.16 9.05
N GLU A 99 -39.11 36.63 8.03
CA GLU A 99 -39.52 36.79 6.65
C GLU A 99 -40.12 35.48 6.13
N GLU A 100 -41.22 35.60 5.41
CA GLU A 100 -41.87 34.47 4.76
C GLU A 100 -41.08 34.05 3.51
N ILE A 101 -40.61 32.81 3.50
CA ILE A 101 -39.81 32.26 2.41
C ILE A 101 -40.68 31.57 1.39
N GLY A 102 -41.70 30.84 1.85
CA GLY A 102 -42.57 30.09 0.98
C GLY A 102 -43.54 29.21 1.75
N VAL A 103 -44.37 28.51 0.98
CA VAL A 103 -45.35 27.55 1.47
C VAL A 103 -44.96 26.16 0.98
N TRP A 104 -44.85 25.22 1.91
CA TRP A 104 -44.70 23.81 1.61
C TRP A 104 -46.09 23.16 1.56
N SER A 105 -46.44 22.58 0.41
CA SER A 105 -47.66 21.79 0.29
C SER A 105 -47.34 20.31 0.42
N THR A 106 -48.20 19.54 1.11
CA THR A 106 -47.99 18.11 1.35
C THR A 106 -47.84 17.26 0.08
N ASN A 107 -48.35 17.75 -1.05
CA ASN A 107 -48.32 17.06 -2.35
C ASN A 107 -47.30 17.65 -3.33
N ALA A 108 -46.47 18.63 -2.93
CA ALA A 108 -45.58 19.36 -3.83
C ALA A 108 -44.28 19.83 -3.13
N SER A 109 -43.34 20.33 -3.93
CA SER A 109 -42.12 20.98 -3.46
C SER A 109 -42.39 22.34 -2.81
N LEU A 110 -41.39 22.90 -2.13
CA LEU A 110 -41.43 24.25 -1.57
C LEU A 110 -41.73 25.25 -2.69
N VAL A 111 -42.82 26.02 -2.55
CA VAL A 111 -43.12 27.13 -3.44
C VAL A 111 -42.66 28.40 -2.76
N TYR A 112 -41.62 29.03 -3.32
CA TYR A 112 -41.14 30.30 -2.81
C TYR A 112 -42.14 31.42 -3.03
N THR A 113 -42.26 32.32 -2.04
CA THR A 113 -43.04 33.56 -2.16
C THR A 113 -42.35 34.51 -3.15
N LYS A 114 -43.09 35.42 -3.81
CA LYS A 114 -42.59 36.28 -4.91
C LYS A 114 -41.27 37.03 -4.67
N ASN A 115 -40.91 37.29 -3.40
CA ASN A 115 -39.71 38.02 -3.01
C ASN A 115 -38.54 37.12 -2.59
N SER A 116 -38.77 35.80 -2.55
CA SER A 116 -37.80 34.81 -2.12
C SER A 116 -37.49 33.87 -3.29
N THR A 117 -36.21 33.57 -3.46
CA THR A 117 -35.67 32.55 -4.35
C THR A 117 -34.65 31.71 -3.58
N GLU A 118 -34.24 30.60 -4.16
CA GLU A 118 -33.20 29.74 -3.62
C GLU A 118 -31.89 30.52 -3.38
N GLU A 119 -31.49 31.39 -4.32
CA GLU A 119 -30.33 32.28 -4.20
C GLU A 119 -30.45 33.29 -3.06
N THR A 120 -31.64 33.86 -2.84
CA THR A 120 -31.85 34.81 -1.73
C THR A 120 -31.86 34.10 -0.36
N THR A 121 -32.33 32.85 -0.34
CA THR A 121 -32.45 32.04 0.88
C THR A 121 -31.10 31.49 1.30
N TRP A 122 -30.29 31.12 0.30
CA TRP A 122 -28.98 30.54 0.44
C TRP A 122 -27.98 31.28 -0.45
N PRO A 123 -27.51 32.48 -0.05
CA PRO A 123 -26.62 33.31 -0.88
C PRO A 123 -25.26 32.66 -1.17
N PHE A 124 -24.87 31.66 -0.37
CA PHE A 124 -23.65 30.88 -0.55
C PHE A 124 -23.92 29.45 -1.02
N GLY A 125 -25.14 29.17 -1.49
CA GLY A 125 -25.60 27.82 -1.83
C GLY A 125 -26.15 27.05 -0.62
N ILE A 126 -26.90 25.99 -0.91
CA ILE A 126 -27.48 25.11 0.11
C ILE A 126 -26.34 24.38 0.84
N PRO A 127 -26.28 24.45 2.17
CA PRO A 127 -25.24 23.75 2.92
C PRO A 127 -25.39 22.24 2.78
N TYR A 128 -24.27 21.54 2.67
CA TYR A 128 -24.23 20.08 2.73
C TYR A 128 -24.56 19.58 4.13
N ASP A 129 -25.13 18.38 4.22
CA ASP A 129 -25.48 17.67 5.46
C ASP A 129 -24.26 17.04 6.17
N GLY A 130 -23.10 17.02 5.52
CA GLY A 130 -21.86 16.45 6.04
C GLY A 130 -20.59 17.14 5.52
N VAL A 131 -19.44 16.67 6.00
CA VAL A 131 -18.14 17.18 5.57
C VAL A 131 -17.71 16.47 4.29
N SER A 132 -17.37 17.23 3.25
CA SER A 132 -16.82 16.64 2.03
C SER A 132 -15.38 16.15 2.26
N VAL A 133 -15.16 14.84 2.08
CA VAL A 133 -13.85 14.20 2.16
C VAL A 133 -13.24 14.09 0.77
N VAL A 134 -12.01 14.58 0.61
CA VAL A 134 -11.23 14.47 -0.62
C VAL A 134 -10.13 13.44 -0.40
N ILE A 135 -10.19 12.34 -1.16
CA ILE A 135 -9.20 11.27 -1.13
C ILE A 135 -8.01 11.67 -2.01
N VAL A 136 -6.81 11.68 -1.44
CA VAL A 136 -5.56 11.97 -2.15
C VAL A 136 -4.67 10.72 -2.11
N ILE A 137 -4.25 10.24 -3.27
CA ILE A 137 -3.30 9.13 -3.35
C ILE A 137 -1.89 9.72 -3.26
N ASN A 138 -1.19 9.40 -2.17
CA ASN A 138 0.21 9.75 -1.99
C ASN A 138 1.11 8.68 -2.64
N THR A 139 2.22 9.14 -3.20
CA THR A 139 3.23 8.28 -3.81
C THR A 139 4.59 8.58 -3.19
N VAL A 140 5.62 7.80 -3.56
CA VAL A 140 7.00 8.11 -3.18
C VAL A 140 7.35 9.55 -3.54
N HIS A 141 8.00 10.26 -2.62
CA HIS A 141 8.30 11.67 -2.76
C HIS A 141 9.22 11.93 -3.97
N ALA A 142 8.88 12.94 -4.76
CA ALA A 142 9.50 13.21 -6.06
C ALA A 142 11.03 13.40 -6.00
N SER A 143 11.55 13.97 -4.92
CA SER A 143 13.00 14.14 -4.73
C SER A 143 13.73 12.80 -4.57
N LEU A 144 13.16 11.88 -3.78
CA LEU A 144 13.73 10.54 -3.57
C LEU A 144 13.70 9.75 -4.89
N THR A 145 12.57 9.80 -5.60
CA THR A 145 12.42 9.16 -6.91
C THR A 145 13.47 9.67 -7.90
N SER A 146 13.65 10.98 -8.01
CA SER A 146 14.61 11.60 -8.93
C SER A 146 16.04 11.18 -8.62
N ILE A 147 16.44 11.24 -7.34
CA ILE A 147 17.79 10.86 -6.90
C ILE A 147 18.07 9.39 -7.23
N MET A 148 17.17 8.48 -6.86
CA MET A 148 17.38 7.04 -7.05
C MET A 148 17.45 6.64 -8.53
N ILE A 149 16.64 7.27 -9.40
CA ILE A 149 16.69 7.04 -10.85
C ILE A 149 18.02 7.51 -11.43
N ILE A 150 18.49 8.71 -11.07
CA ILE A 150 19.77 9.25 -11.57
C ILE A 150 20.93 8.32 -11.19
N PHE A 151 21.05 7.93 -9.93
CA PHE A 151 22.14 7.05 -9.51
C PHE A 151 22.03 5.64 -10.11
N SER A 152 20.82 5.09 -10.24
CA SER A 152 20.63 3.76 -10.82
C SER A 152 20.93 3.74 -12.32
N THR A 153 20.56 4.78 -13.06
CA THR A 153 20.88 4.90 -14.49
C THR A 153 22.39 5.04 -14.72
N VAL A 154 23.09 5.84 -13.91
CA VAL A 154 24.56 5.90 -13.93
C VAL A 154 25.17 4.54 -13.60
N GLY A 155 24.63 3.82 -12.60
CA GLY A 155 25.05 2.47 -12.24
C GLY A 155 24.89 1.44 -13.38
N ILE A 156 23.79 1.53 -14.14
CA ILE A 156 23.57 0.69 -15.33
C ILE A 156 24.61 1.00 -16.41
N LEU A 157 24.83 2.27 -16.72
CA LEU A 157 25.84 2.69 -17.71
C LEU A 157 27.24 2.21 -17.32
N PHE A 158 27.61 2.37 -16.04
CA PHE A 158 28.86 1.86 -15.49
C PHE A 158 28.95 0.33 -15.62
N SER A 159 27.86 -0.39 -15.33
CA SER A 159 27.82 -1.85 -15.43
C SER A 159 28.02 -2.33 -16.86
N VAL A 160 27.38 -1.68 -17.83
CA VAL A 160 27.56 -1.98 -19.25
C VAL A 160 29.00 -1.71 -19.67
N ALA A 161 29.59 -0.57 -19.27
CA ALA A 161 30.99 -0.26 -19.56
C ALA A 161 31.96 -1.31 -18.98
N CYS A 162 31.73 -1.78 -17.75
CA CYS A 162 32.51 -2.85 -17.12
C CYS A 162 32.37 -4.18 -17.87
N LEU A 163 31.19 -4.52 -18.38
CA LEU A 163 30.97 -5.73 -19.19
C LEU A 163 31.68 -5.63 -20.55
N VAL A 164 31.60 -4.49 -21.22
CA VAL A 164 32.32 -4.24 -22.49
C VAL A 164 33.83 -4.34 -22.30
N PHE A 165 34.36 -3.74 -21.22
CA PHE A 165 35.76 -3.87 -20.85
C PHE A 165 36.15 -5.34 -20.60
N ASN A 166 35.31 -6.10 -19.89
CA ASN A 166 35.55 -7.51 -19.64
C ASN A 166 35.61 -8.33 -20.94
N PHE A 167 34.76 -7.99 -21.90
CA PHE A 167 34.73 -8.63 -23.22
C PHE A 167 35.98 -8.35 -24.03
N TYR A 168 36.38 -7.08 -24.12
CA TYR A 168 37.54 -6.69 -24.93
C TYR A 168 38.84 -7.32 -24.42
N PHE A 169 39.07 -7.31 -23.10
CA PHE A 169 40.29 -7.83 -22.50
C PHE A 169 40.18 -9.28 -22.00
N ARG A 170 39.17 -10.04 -22.42
CA ARG A 170 38.90 -11.42 -21.93
C ARG A 170 40.08 -12.39 -22.10
N ASN A 171 40.93 -12.17 -23.11
CA ASN A 171 42.05 -13.03 -23.44
C ASN A 171 43.31 -12.72 -22.58
N GLN A 172 43.34 -11.59 -21.88
CA GLN A 172 44.45 -11.22 -21.01
C GLN A 172 44.51 -12.15 -19.79
N THR A 173 45.71 -12.55 -19.40
CA THR A 173 45.93 -13.57 -18.36
C THR A 173 45.29 -13.18 -17.02
N LEU A 174 45.37 -11.90 -16.65
CA LEU A 174 44.78 -11.37 -15.42
C LEU A 174 43.25 -11.52 -15.38
N ILE A 175 42.56 -11.22 -16.50
CA ILE A 175 41.10 -11.31 -16.57
C ILE A 175 40.65 -12.76 -16.72
N ARG A 176 41.43 -13.59 -17.45
CA ARG A 176 41.17 -15.02 -17.61
C ARG A 176 41.22 -15.77 -16.28
N LEU A 177 42.17 -15.43 -15.38
CA LEU A 177 42.28 -16.02 -14.05
C LEU A 177 41.04 -15.75 -13.17
N SER A 178 40.35 -14.64 -13.40
CA SER A 178 39.15 -14.25 -12.65
C SER A 178 37.83 -14.78 -13.22
N SER A 179 37.89 -15.77 -14.11
CA SER A 179 36.74 -16.43 -14.76
C SER A 179 35.79 -15.42 -15.42
N PRO A 180 36.07 -14.96 -16.66
CA PRO A 180 35.29 -13.90 -17.32
C PRO A 180 33.81 -14.26 -17.46
N ASN A 181 33.49 -15.54 -17.70
CA ASN A 181 32.11 -16.02 -17.80
C ASN A 181 31.26 -15.72 -16.56
N LEU A 182 31.87 -15.83 -15.37
CA LEU A 182 31.21 -15.50 -14.11
C LEU A 182 31.09 -13.98 -13.91
N ASN A 183 31.99 -13.17 -14.46
CA ASN A 183 31.85 -11.71 -14.37
C ASN A 183 30.68 -11.20 -15.23
N TYR A 184 30.35 -11.84 -16.36
CA TYR A 184 29.13 -11.53 -17.11
C TYR A 184 27.86 -11.77 -16.28
N LEU A 185 27.81 -12.87 -15.52
CA LEU A 185 26.68 -13.15 -14.61
C LEU A 185 26.53 -12.05 -13.55
N ILE A 186 27.63 -11.65 -12.90
CA ILE A 186 27.62 -10.55 -11.91
C ILE A 186 27.12 -9.24 -12.55
N GLY A 187 27.65 -8.85 -13.72
CA GLY A 187 27.22 -7.61 -14.36
C GLY A 187 25.76 -7.64 -14.82
N SER A 188 25.26 -8.79 -15.32
CA SER A 188 23.84 -8.94 -15.65
C SER A 188 22.94 -8.85 -14.41
N GLY A 189 23.36 -9.45 -13.29
CA GLY A 189 22.65 -9.33 -12.02
C GLY A 189 22.61 -7.89 -11.51
N ALA A 190 23.72 -7.15 -11.66
CA ALA A 190 23.79 -5.76 -11.24
C ALA A 190 22.84 -4.87 -12.04
N ILE A 191 22.75 -5.08 -13.37
CA ILE A 191 21.77 -4.38 -14.21
C ILE A 191 20.34 -4.66 -13.73
N LEU A 192 20.00 -5.92 -13.43
CA LEU A 192 18.67 -6.27 -12.90
C LEU A 192 18.38 -5.62 -11.54
N LEU A 193 19.38 -5.52 -10.65
CA LEU A 193 19.23 -4.84 -9.35
C LEU A 193 19.02 -3.33 -9.52
N TYR A 194 19.76 -2.67 -10.42
CA TYR A 194 19.52 -1.26 -10.73
C TYR A 194 18.14 -1.02 -11.37
N LEU A 195 17.68 -1.93 -12.24
CA LEU A 195 16.32 -1.88 -12.78
C LEU A 195 15.27 -2.09 -11.68
N ALA A 196 15.52 -2.97 -10.72
CA ALA A 196 14.63 -3.18 -9.57
C ALA A 196 14.48 -1.90 -8.74
N ILE A 197 15.57 -1.13 -8.54
CA ILE A 197 15.53 0.16 -7.85
C ILE A 197 14.62 1.13 -8.61
N ILE A 198 14.80 1.27 -9.92
CA ILE A 198 13.98 2.14 -10.76
C ILE A 198 12.50 1.76 -10.63
N VAL A 199 12.16 0.47 -10.80
CA VAL A 199 10.78 -0.02 -10.68
C VAL A 199 10.19 0.29 -9.31
N THR A 200 10.97 0.17 -8.24
CA THR A 200 10.49 0.37 -6.86
C THR A 200 10.14 1.84 -6.55
N VAL A 201 10.82 2.81 -7.15
CA VAL A 201 10.61 4.24 -6.89
C VAL A 201 9.62 4.93 -7.84
N LEU A 202 9.15 4.23 -8.87
CA LEU A 202 8.18 4.78 -9.82
C LEU A 202 6.87 5.12 -9.10
N PRO A 203 6.31 6.33 -9.31
CA PRO A 203 5.06 6.71 -8.70
C PRO A 203 3.94 5.86 -9.28
N ALA A 204 3.24 5.10 -8.43
CA ALA A 204 2.11 4.29 -8.84
C ALA A 204 0.81 4.88 -8.33
N ASP A 205 0.12 5.61 -9.22
CA ASP A 205 -1.11 6.34 -9.00
C ASP A 205 -2.38 5.51 -9.27
N THR A 206 -2.24 4.38 -9.95
CA THR A 206 -3.34 3.45 -10.24
C THR A 206 -3.13 2.09 -9.59
N ALA A 207 -4.22 1.45 -9.16
CA ALA A 207 -4.19 0.12 -8.54
C ALA A 207 -3.57 -0.95 -9.46
N VAL A 208 -3.83 -0.87 -10.77
CA VAL A 208 -3.28 -1.81 -11.77
C VAL A 208 -1.76 -1.65 -11.86
N PHE A 209 -1.28 -0.42 -12.01
CA PHE A 209 0.15 -0.16 -12.13
C PHE A 209 0.89 -0.50 -10.84
N SER A 210 0.31 -0.17 -9.67
CA SER A 210 0.89 -0.54 -8.37
C SER A 210 1.02 -2.07 -8.21
N SER A 211 0.01 -2.83 -8.63
CA SER A 211 0.06 -4.29 -8.60
C SER A 211 1.18 -4.85 -9.50
N VAL A 212 1.36 -4.30 -10.70
CA VAL A 212 2.48 -4.68 -11.58
C VAL A 212 3.84 -4.38 -10.95
N VAL A 213 4.01 -3.18 -10.39
CA VAL A 213 5.24 -2.75 -9.71
C VAL A 213 5.56 -3.66 -8.51
N CYS A 214 4.55 -4.03 -7.71
CA CYS A 214 4.72 -4.91 -6.56
C CYS A 214 5.24 -6.30 -6.91
N ASN A 215 4.85 -6.86 -8.04
CA ASN A 215 5.40 -8.13 -8.51
C ASN A 215 6.77 -7.94 -9.11
N LEU A 216 6.88 -7.01 -10.06
CA LEU A 216 8.09 -6.82 -10.84
C LEU A 216 9.30 -6.50 -9.95
N ARG A 217 9.11 -5.72 -8.88
CA ARG A 217 10.18 -5.40 -7.92
C ARG A 217 10.79 -6.64 -7.26
N VAL A 218 9.97 -7.63 -6.86
CA VAL A 218 10.46 -8.83 -6.15
C VAL A 218 11.15 -9.76 -7.13
N TRP A 219 10.58 -9.92 -8.33
CA TRP A 219 11.17 -10.72 -9.40
C TRP A 219 12.55 -10.20 -9.81
N LEU A 220 12.66 -8.89 -10.09
CA LEU A 220 13.93 -8.27 -10.48
C LEU A 220 14.96 -8.33 -9.34
N THR A 221 14.56 -8.00 -8.11
CA THR A 221 15.46 -8.05 -6.95
C THR A 221 15.94 -9.47 -6.68
N GLY A 222 15.04 -10.47 -6.75
CA GLY A 222 15.34 -11.87 -6.52
C GLY A 222 16.38 -12.42 -7.47
N PHE A 223 16.11 -12.32 -8.78
CA PHE A 223 17.03 -12.79 -9.82
C PHE A 223 18.32 -11.99 -9.87
N GLY A 224 18.25 -10.66 -9.74
CA GLY A 224 19.43 -9.81 -9.70
C GLY A 224 20.36 -10.17 -8.54
N TYR A 225 19.79 -10.38 -7.34
CA TYR A 225 20.55 -10.79 -6.18
C TYR A 225 21.17 -12.18 -6.36
N SER A 226 20.43 -13.18 -6.85
CA SER A 226 21.00 -14.53 -7.07
C SER A 226 22.10 -14.56 -8.13
N LEU A 227 21.97 -13.80 -9.21
CA LEU A 227 23.01 -13.70 -10.23
C LEU A 227 24.27 -13.03 -9.67
N CYS A 228 24.13 -11.91 -8.95
CA CYS A 228 25.25 -11.23 -8.31
C CYS A 228 25.88 -12.08 -7.19
N TYR A 229 25.10 -12.27 -6.12
CA TYR A 229 25.58 -12.88 -4.89
C TYR A 229 25.87 -14.38 -5.07
N GLY A 230 25.02 -15.11 -5.78
CA GLY A 230 25.26 -16.53 -6.06
C GLY A 230 26.56 -16.75 -6.82
N THR A 231 26.89 -15.88 -7.78
CA THR A 231 28.17 -15.95 -8.49
C THR A 231 29.36 -15.61 -7.59
N ILE A 232 29.23 -14.61 -6.72
CA ILE A 232 30.26 -14.24 -5.71
C ILE A 232 30.50 -15.41 -4.75
N LEU A 233 29.43 -16.05 -4.27
CA LEU A 233 29.47 -17.21 -3.38
C LEU A 233 30.19 -18.38 -4.04
N VAL A 234 29.82 -18.72 -5.28
CA VAL A 234 30.45 -19.80 -6.05
C VAL A 234 31.93 -19.51 -6.34
N LYS A 235 32.28 -18.25 -6.62
CA LYS A 235 33.68 -17.83 -6.74
C LYS A 235 34.46 -18.03 -5.44
N MET A 236 33.88 -17.65 -4.30
CA MET A 236 34.51 -17.84 -3.00
C MET A 236 34.63 -19.33 -2.65
N TRP A 237 33.61 -20.13 -2.96
CA TRP A 237 33.63 -21.57 -2.78
C TRP A 237 34.73 -22.24 -3.61
N ARG A 238 34.93 -21.82 -4.87
CA ARG A 238 36.05 -22.31 -5.70
C ARG A 238 37.40 -22.07 -5.03
N VAL A 239 37.61 -20.87 -4.49
CA VAL A 239 38.83 -20.52 -3.75
C VAL A 239 39.00 -21.46 -2.56
N TYR A 240 37.97 -21.58 -1.72
CA TYR A 240 37.98 -22.49 -0.58
C TYR A 240 38.29 -23.95 -0.97
N TYR A 241 37.66 -24.46 -2.03
CA TYR A 241 37.85 -25.84 -2.51
C TYR A 241 39.29 -26.11 -2.94
N ILE A 242 39.91 -25.18 -3.70
CA ILE A 242 41.30 -25.30 -4.16
C ILE A 242 42.27 -25.34 -2.98
N PHE A 243 42.04 -24.53 -1.94
CA PHE A 243 42.94 -24.46 -0.78
C PHE A 243 42.72 -25.58 0.24
N SER A 244 41.49 -26.08 0.39
CA SER A 244 41.20 -27.16 1.32
C SER A 244 41.66 -28.53 0.80
N ASN A 245 41.81 -28.70 -0.52
CA ASN A 245 42.18 -29.98 -1.13
C ASN A 245 43.45 -29.86 -2.00
N PRO A 246 44.65 -29.75 -1.39
CA PRO A 246 45.88 -29.57 -2.14
C PRO A 246 46.27 -30.77 -3.01
N SER A 247 45.77 -31.97 -2.72
CA SER A 247 45.99 -33.19 -3.53
C SER A 247 45.28 -33.13 -4.90
N THR A 248 44.20 -32.34 -5.01
CA THR A 248 43.42 -32.18 -6.23
C THR A 248 43.95 -31.07 -7.15
N LEU A 249 44.92 -30.26 -6.71
CA LEU A 249 45.63 -29.28 -7.57
C LEU A 249 46.28 -29.94 -8.80
N LYS A 250 46.61 -31.23 -8.72
CA LYS A 250 47.16 -32.01 -9.85
C LYS A 250 46.11 -32.63 -10.78
N LYS A 251 44.82 -32.63 -10.42
CA LYS A 251 43.74 -33.35 -11.15
C LYS A 251 42.46 -32.55 -11.42
N ALA A 252 42.17 -31.47 -10.70
CA ALA A 252 40.89 -30.76 -10.79
C ALA A 252 40.99 -29.54 -11.70
N ASN A 253 40.72 -29.76 -13.00
CA ASN A 253 40.34 -28.68 -13.90
C ASN A 253 38.85 -28.34 -13.65
N LEU A 254 38.54 -27.61 -12.58
CA LEU A 254 37.18 -27.11 -12.36
C LEU A 254 36.86 -26.10 -13.46
N HIS A 255 36.04 -26.51 -14.42
CA HIS A 255 35.68 -25.71 -15.57
C HIS A 255 34.58 -24.71 -15.19
N ASP A 256 34.69 -23.46 -15.69
CA ASP A 256 33.76 -22.37 -15.39
C ASP A 256 32.27 -22.69 -15.68
N TRP A 257 31.98 -23.66 -16.56
CA TRP A 257 30.60 -24.07 -16.87
C TRP A 257 29.92 -24.74 -15.67
N MET A 258 30.67 -25.52 -14.88
CA MET A 258 30.14 -26.19 -13.68
C MET A 258 29.78 -25.16 -12.61
N LEU A 259 30.58 -24.10 -12.49
CA LEU A 259 30.31 -22.98 -11.59
C LEU A 259 29.05 -22.21 -12.06
N ALA A 260 28.89 -22.01 -13.36
CA ALA A 260 27.69 -21.38 -13.92
C ALA A 260 26.41 -22.20 -13.67
N ILE A 261 26.48 -23.55 -13.71
CA ILE A 261 25.34 -24.41 -13.32
C ILE A 261 24.95 -24.19 -11.86
N MET A 262 25.93 -24.10 -10.95
CA MET A 262 25.63 -23.87 -9.53
C MET A 262 24.87 -22.55 -9.33
N VAL A 263 25.26 -21.50 -10.05
CA VAL A 263 24.54 -20.22 -10.04
C VAL A 263 23.13 -20.37 -10.64
N LEU A 264 23.00 -21.09 -11.75
CA LEU A 264 21.71 -21.37 -12.38
C LEU A 264 20.76 -22.11 -11.41
N CYS A 265 21.26 -23.04 -10.60
CA CYS A 265 20.45 -23.70 -9.57
C CYS A 265 19.85 -22.71 -8.56
N PHE A 266 20.61 -21.69 -8.13
CA PHE A 266 20.08 -20.64 -7.23
C PHE A 266 19.00 -19.79 -7.91
N VAL A 267 19.16 -19.48 -9.20
CA VAL A 267 18.16 -18.73 -9.98
C VAL A 267 16.90 -19.56 -10.23
N ILE A 268 17.03 -20.86 -10.52
CA ILE A 268 15.90 -21.77 -10.68
C ILE A 268 15.13 -21.89 -9.36
N LEU A 269 15.83 -21.97 -8.23
CA LEU A 269 15.17 -22.02 -6.92
C LEU A 269 14.36 -20.74 -6.66
N ASP A 270 14.89 -19.56 -7.01
CA ASP A 270 14.11 -18.31 -6.96
C ASP A 270 12.88 -18.35 -7.86
N LEU A 271 13.05 -18.82 -9.10
CA LEU A 271 11.96 -18.93 -10.07
C LEU A 271 10.86 -19.82 -9.52
N VAL A 272 11.20 -20.98 -8.96
CA VAL A 272 10.24 -21.91 -8.36
C VAL A 272 9.51 -21.24 -7.19
N MET A 273 10.22 -20.58 -6.28
CA MET A 273 9.59 -19.85 -5.16
C MET A 273 8.64 -18.76 -5.65
N LEU A 274 9.06 -17.95 -6.61
CA LEU A 274 8.27 -16.85 -7.17
C LEU A 274 7.05 -17.33 -7.96
N VAL A 275 7.19 -18.41 -8.73
CA VAL A 275 6.08 -19.03 -9.47
C VAL A 275 5.08 -19.65 -8.50
N ILE A 276 5.52 -20.40 -7.49
CA ILE A 276 4.62 -20.95 -6.46
C ILE A 276 3.84 -19.82 -5.79
N PHE A 277 4.51 -18.74 -5.39
CA PHE A 277 3.85 -17.59 -4.80
C PHE A 277 2.85 -16.93 -5.75
N SER A 278 3.25 -16.68 -6.99
CA SER A 278 2.40 -16.06 -8.01
C SER A 278 1.17 -16.93 -8.32
N LEU A 279 1.30 -18.26 -8.28
CA LEU A 279 0.17 -19.16 -8.42
C LEU A 279 -0.75 -19.10 -7.19
N VAL A 280 -0.21 -19.19 -5.98
CA VAL A 280 -1.03 -19.16 -4.75
C VAL A 280 -1.82 -17.85 -4.61
N GLU A 281 -1.18 -16.70 -4.82
CA GLU A 281 -1.84 -15.39 -4.71
C GLU A 281 -2.64 -15.02 -5.97
N GLY A 282 -2.14 -15.40 -7.16
CA GLY A 282 -2.84 -15.19 -8.42
C GLY A 282 -4.16 -15.96 -8.49
N LEU A 283 -4.20 -17.22 -8.01
CA LEU A 283 -5.42 -18.01 -7.90
C LEU A 283 -6.40 -17.45 -6.85
N ARG A 284 -5.92 -16.72 -5.84
CA ARG A 284 -6.74 -16.10 -4.79
C ARG A 284 -7.34 -14.76 -5.20
N GLY A 285 -6.92 -14.18 -6.34
CA GLY A 285 -7.44 -12.88 -6.82
C GLY A 285 -6.99 -11.67 -5.97
N ASN A 286 -6.04 -11.86 -5.05
CA ASN A 286 -5.64 -10.88 -4.02
C ASN A 286 -4.45 -10.00 -4.42
N LEU A 287 -3.99 -10.11 -5.66
CA LEU A 287 -2.92 -9.30 -6.22
C LEU A 287 -3.40 -7.87 -6.58
N ARG A 288 -4.14 -7.25 -5.67
CA ARG A 288 -4.65 -5.89 -5.80
C ARG A 288 -4.00 -5.04 -4.73
N ALA A 289 -3.33 -3.97 -5.16
CA ALA A 289 -2.85 -2.96 -4.22
C ALA A 289 -4.04 -2.38 -3.44
N GLU A 290 -4.00 -2.50 -2.11
CA GLU A 290 -5.01 -1.97 -1.21
C GLU A 290 -4.67 -0.54 -0.82
N ARG A 291 -5.70 0.29 -0.62
CA ARG A 291 -5.53 1.67 -0.13
C ARG A 291 -5.44 1.64 1.38
N VAL A 292 -4.28 1.95 1.91
CA VAL A 292 -4.06 2.10 3.35
C VAL A 292 -3.90 3.59 3.66
N LEU A 293 -4.43 4.03 4.82
CA LEU A 293 -4.26 5.40 5.28
C LEU A 293 -2.76 5.69 5.45
N ASP A 294 -2.30 6.78 4.84
CA ASP A 294 -0.89 7.17 4.91
C ASP A 294 -0.50 7.58 6.33
N LYS A 295 0.39 6.83 6.96
CA LYS A 295 0.92 7.13 8.30
C LYS A 295 2.00 8.22 8.27
N GLU A 296 2.49 8.63 7.10
CA GLU A 296 3.47 9.72 6.94
C GLU A 296 2.80 11.09 6.76
N ALA A 297 1.57 11.15 6.27
CA ALA A 297 0.82 12.38 6.06
C ALA A 297 -0.39 12.48 7.00
N SER A 298 -0.47 13.52 7.84
CA SER A 298 -1.64 13.74 8.70
C SER A 298 -2.90 14.00 7.87
N SER A 299 -3.89 13.11 8.00
CA SER A 299 -5.16 13.04 7.26
C SER A 299 -6.16 14.16 7.56
N THR A 300 -5.75 15.23 8.23
CA THR A 300 -6.67 16.24 8.76
C THR A 300 -6.14 17.64 8.51
N THR A 301 -5.86 17.95 7.24
CA THR A 301 -5.70 19.36 6.85
C THR A 301 -7.03 19.85 6.30
N THR A 302 -7.71 20.70 7.06
CA THR A 302 -8.86 21.47 6.56
C THR A 302 -8.35 22.35 5.42
N GLY A 303 -8.77 22.08 4.18
CA GLY A 303 -8.51 23.00 3.08
C GLY A 303 -9.19 24.36 3.35
N GLU A 304 -8.81 25.41 2.61
CA GLU A 304 -9.44 26.75 2.72
C GLU A 304 -10.98 26.73 2.57
N GLN A 305 -11.52 25.66 1.98
CA GLN A 305 -12.95 25.42 1.76
C GLN A 305 -13.62 24.54 2.85
N GLY A 306 -12.96 24.24 3.96
CA GLY A 306 -13.52 23.39 5.02
C GLY A 306 -13.57 21.89 4.69
N ARG A 307 -12.94 21.46 3.59
CA ARG A 307 -12.90 20.05 3.16
C ARG A 307 -11.81 19.28 3.91
N ILE A 308 -12.11 18.05 4.32
CA ILE A 308 -11.13 17.13 4.92
C ILE A 308 -10.38 16.43 3.79
N LYS A 309 -9.05 16.43 3.83
CA LYS A 309 -8.20 15.66 2.90
C LYS A 309 -7.62 14.45 3.58
N GLU A 310 -7.98 13.26 3.12
CA GLU A 310 -7.41 12.00 3.60
C GLU A 310 -6.38 11.49 2.60
N PHE A 311 -5.19 11.15 3.10
CA PHE A 311 -4.08 10.65 2.29
C PHE A 311 -4.04 9.13 2.36
N TYR A 312 -3.95 8.50 1.19
CA TYR A 312 -3.89 7.04 1.03
C TYR A 312 -2.69 6.64 0.20
N VAL A 313 -2.14 5.45 0.48
CA VAL A 313 -1.07 4.83 -0.30
C VAL A 313 -1.51 3.46 -0.81
N TYR A 314 -1.03 3.08 -1.99
CA TYR A 314 -1.23 1.73 -2.51
C TYR A 314 -0.16 0.79 -1.96
N VAL A 315 -0.58 -0.17 -1.15
CA VAL A 315 0.31 -1.19 -0.58
C VAL A 315 -0.13 -2.57 -1.07
N CYS A 316 0.85 -3.41 -1.41
CA CYS A 316 0.60 -4.82 -1.69
C CYS A 316 0.97 -5.60 -0.44
N ASP A 317 0.00 -5.68 0.48
CA ASP A 317 0.15 -6.34 1.76
C ASP A 317 -0.85 -7.48 1.89
N SER A 318 -0.40 -8.61 2.44
CA SER A 318 -1.25 -9.73 2.80
C SER A 318 -0.49 -10.65 3.76
N LEU A 319 -1.21 -11.40 4.59
CA LEU A 319 -0.58 -12.37 5.49
C LEU A 319 0.31 -13.39 4.74
N ALA A 320 -0.11 -13.80 3.54
CA ALA A 320 0.67 -14.70 2.70
C ALA A 320 1.92 -14.02 2.10
N TRP A 321 1.84 -12.72 1.80
CA TRP A 321 2.96 -11.91 1.34
C TRP A 321 4.07 -11.86 2.40
N ASP A 322 3.73 -11.61 3.66
CA ASP A 322 4.72 -11.58 4.75
C ASP A 322 5.40 -12.94 4.96
N ILE A 323 4.63 -14.02 4.96
CA ILE A 323 5.17 -15.38 5.09
C ILE A 323 6.11 -15.69 3.91
N PHE A 324 5.69 -15.35 2.69
CA PHE A 324 6.52 -15.53 1.49
C PHE A 324 7.82 -14.73 1.57
N LEU A 325 7.75 -13.43 1.92
CA LEU A 325 8.94 -12.61 2.09
C LEU A 325 9.86 -13.16 3.18
N GLY A 326 9.30 -13.64 4.30
CA GLY A 326 10.05 -14.30 5.37
C GLY A 326 10.83 -15.52 4.88
N ILE A 327 10.18 -16.42 4.14
CA ILE A 327 10.83 -17.60 3.54
C ILE A 327 11.88 -17.17 2.51
N PHE A 328 11.54 -16.24 1.63
CA PHE A 328 12.40 -15.79 0.53
C PHE A 328 13.68 -15.13 1.06
N TYR A 329 13.56 -14.12 1.92
CA TYR A 329 14.71 -13.46 2.55
C TYR A 329 15.44 -14.37 3.54
N GLY A 330 14.76 -15.30 4.21
CA GLY A 330 15.37 -16.31 5.06
C GLY A 330 16.34 -17.21 4.27
N TYR A 331 15.92 -17.68 3.09
CA TYR A 331 16.80 -18.41 2.17
C TYR A 331 18.00 -17.56 1.70
N LYS A 332 17.79 -16.28 1.35
CA LYS A 332 18.89 -15.38 0.99
C LYS A 332 19.88 -15.18 2.14
N ALA A 333 19.38 -14.99 3.36
CA ALA A 333 20.20 -14.87 4.56
C ALA A 333 21.01 -16.13 4.83
N PHE A 334 20.44 -17.32 4.63
CA PHE A 334 21.17 -18.58 4.73
C PHE A 334 22.34 -18.65 3.73
N LEU A 335 22.09 -18.34 2.44
CA LEU A 335 23.17 -18.26 1.45
C LEU A 335 24.23 -17.23 1.85
N GLN A 336 23.80 -16.09 2.40
CA GLN A 336 24.69 -15.03 2.88
C GLN A 336 25.62 -15.52 4.00
N ILE A 337 25.08 -16.27 4.96
CA ILE A 337 25.83 -16.89 6.06
C ILE A 337 26.83 -17.92 5.54
N CYS A 338 26.44 -18.76 4.56
CA CYS A 338 27.37 -19.68 3.91
C CYS A 338 28.56 -18.93 3.28
N GLY A 339 28.32 -17.80 2.60
CA GLY A 339 29.39 -16.99 2.04
C GLY A 339 30.28 -16.33 3.10
N LEU A 340 29.71 -15.87 4.21
CA LEU A 340 30.49 -15.35 5.34
C LEU A 340 31.41 -16.43 5.93
N PHE A 341 30.91 -17.65 6.10
CA PHE A 341 31.70 -18.79 6.56
C PHE A 341 32.87 -19.07 5.60
N LEU A 342 32.59 -19.15 4.29
CA LEU A 342 33.62 -19.38 3.28
C LEU A 342 34.66 -18.26 3.24
N ALA A 343 34.21 -17.00 3.25
CA ALA A 343 35.10 -15.84 3.27
C ALA A 343 36.02 -15.86 4.50
N PHE A 344 35.48 -16.18 5.68
CA PHE A 344 36.26 -16.32 6.91
C PHE A 344 37.26 -17.47 6.84
N ALA A 345 36.86 -18.63 6.30
CA ALA A 345 37.74 -19.78 6.13
C ALA A 345 38.91 -19.47 5.18
N THR A 346 38.70 -18.65 4.15
CA THR A 346 39.73 -18.27 3.17
C THR A 346 40.61 -17.09 3.58
N ARG A 347 40.34 -16.40 4.70
CA ARG A 347 41.00 -15.12 5.07
C ARG A 347 42.52 -15.20 5.24
N LYS A 348 43.04 -16.37 5.65
CA LYS A 348 44.47 -16.58 5.93
C LYS A 348 45.27 -16.92 4.68
N VAL A 349 44.60 -17.14 3.56
CA VAL A 349 45.25 -17.53 2.31
C VAL A 349 45.69 -16.29 1.55
N LYS A 350 47.00 -16.05 1.49
CA LYS A 350 47.61 -14.94 0.75
C LYS A 350 48.55 -15.52 -0.30
N VAL A 351 48.06 -15.72 -1.52
CA VAL A 351 48.87 -16.16 -2.67
C VAL A 351 49.03 -14.98 -3.63
N LYS A 352 50.28 -14.63 -3.98
CA LYS A 352 50.57 -13.63 -5.03
C LYS A 352 49.96 -14.11 -6.34
N GLY A 353 49.10 -13.30 -6.95
CA GLY A 353 48.30 -13.67 -8.13
C GLY A 353 46.84 -14.04 -7.86
N LEU A 354 46.41 -14.12 -6.59
CA LEU A 354 45.01 -14.36 -6.18
C LEU A 354 44.48 -13.29 -5.22
N ASP A 355 44.92 -12.04 -5.37
CA ASP A 355 44.44 -10.90 -4.56
C ASP A 355 42.95 -10.58 -4.77
N ASP A 356 42.34 -11.07 -5.86
CA ASP A 356 40.89 -11.03 -6.13
C ASP A 356 40.06 -11.58 -4.97
N ALA A 357 40.54 -12.62 -4.27
CA ALA A 357 39.79 -13.23 -3.17
C ALA A 357 39.52 -12.26 -2.01
N LYS A 358 40.41 -11.29 -1.77
CA LYS A 358 40.25 -10.27 -0.70
C LYS A 358 39.11 -9.31 -1.02
N TRP A 359 39.04 -8.83 -2.26
CA TRP A 359 37.98 -7.93 -2.73
C TRP A 359 36.62 -8.63 -2.76
N ILE A 360 36.59 -9.91 -3.16
CA ILE A 360 35.39 -10.74 -3.11
C ILE A 360 34.94 -10.93 -1.65
N ALA A 361 35.84 -11.22 -0.71
CA ALA A 361 35.51 -11.31 0.71
C ALA A 361 34.96 -9.99 1.28
N GLY A 362 35.59 -8.85 0.94
CA GLY A 362 35.10 -7.52 1.29
C GLY A 362 33.67 -7.25 0.79
N THR A 363 33.38 -7.69 -0.44
CA THR A 363 32.04 -7.59 -1.03
C THR A 363 31.02 -8.42 -0.25
N ILE A 364 31.38 -9.64 0.17
CA ILE A 364 30.52 -10.49 1.00
C ILE A 364 30.21 -9.80 2.34
N TYR A 365 31.19 -9.16 2.98
CA TYR A 365 30.95 -8.44 4.24
C TYR A 365 29.98 -7.25 4.08
N ILE A 366 30.20 -6.39 3.08
CA ILE A 366 29.34 -5.23 2.83
C ILE A 366 27.92 -5.68 2.48
N THR A 367 27.77 -6.66 1.58
CA THR A 367 26.45 -7.18 1.18
C THR A 367 25.72 -7.87 2.33
N SER A 368 26.42 -8.47 3.28
CA SER A 368 25.82 -9.04 4.50
C SER A 368 25.19 -7.96 5.39
N ILE A 369 25.91 -6.84 5.57
CA ILE A 369 25.42 -5.70 6.37
C ILE A 369 24.21 -5.08 5.69
N VAL A 370 24.30 -4.84 4.38
CA VAL A 370 23.18 -4.31 3.58
C VAL A 370 21.95 -5.21 3.67
N LEU A 371 22.11 -6.53 3.52
CA LEU A 371 21.00 -7.48 3.64
C LEU A 371 20.35 -7.43 5.03
N ALA A 372 21.15 -7.39 6.10
CA ALA A 372 20.65 -7.31 7.46
C ALA A 372 19.84 -6.01 7.70
N ILE A 373 20.34 -4.86 7.24
CA ILE A 373 19.63 -3.57 7.33
C ILE A 373 18.34 -3.62 6.52
N THR A 374 18.37 -4.23 5.34
CA THR A 374 17.20 -4.36 4.45
C THR A 374 16.10 -5.21 5.10
N ILE A 375 16.47 -6.35 5.69
CA ILE A 375 15.54 -7.21 6.42
C ILE A 375 14.95 -6.46 7.63
N LEU A 376 15.77 -5.73 8.39
CA LEU A 376 15.28 -4.93 9.51
C LEU A 376 14.27 -3.84 9.06
N ALA A 377 14.56 -3.17 7.94
CA ALA A 377 13.69 -2.14 7.39
C ALA A 377 12.34 -2.71 6.92
N LEU A 378 12.31 -3.90 6.34
CA LEU A 378 11.08 -4.57 5.90
C LEU A 378 10.07 -4.76 7.06
N TYR A 379 10.54 -5.07 8.27
CA TYR A 379 9.65 -5.27 9.42
C TYR A 379 9.34 -3.97 10.18
N THR A 380 10.31 -3.06 10.29
CA THR A 380 10.18 -1.86 11.15
C THR A 380 9.59 -0.66 10.44
N LEU A 381 9.75 -0.58 9.12
CA LEU A 381 9.39 0.60 8.33
C LEU A 381 8.28 0.35 7.32
N ASN A 382 7.69 -0.85 7.24
CA ASN A 382 6.66 -1.19 6.23
C ASN A 382 5.51 -0.18 6.17
N ASP A 383 5.15 0.38 7.34
CA ASP A 383 4.13 1.40 7.52
C ASP A 383 4.48 2.79 6.95
N PHE A 384 5.74 3.03 6.60
CA PHE A 384 6.28 4.33 6.22
C PHE A 384 6.89 4.27 4.82
N VAL A 385 6.09 4.59 3.81
CA VAL A 385 6.42 4.37 2.38
C VAL A 385 7.72 5.05 1.97
N ASN A 386 7.92 6.34 2.30
CA ASN A 386 9.15 7.04 1.92
C ASN A 386 10.36 6.52 2.68
N ARG A 387 10.22 6.28 3.99
CA ARG A 387 11.34 5.79 4.82
C ARG A 387 11.77 4.39 4.43
N HIS A 388 10.82 3.47 4.28
CA HIS A 388 11.08 2.12 3.82
C HIS A 388 11.74 2.11 2.44
N THR A 389 11.16 2.83 1.49
CA THR A 389 11.68 2.90 0.12
C THR A 389 13.09 3.46 0.10
N ALA A 390 13.38 4.52 0.86
CA ALA A 390 14.72 5.12 0.93
C ALA A 390 15.76 4.13 1.47
N VAL A 391 15.47 3.42 2.56
CA VAL A 391 16.40 2.47 3.17
C VAL A 391 16.60 1.24 2.27
N PHE A 392 15.51 0.69 1.72
CA PHE A 392 15.55 -0.48 0.85
C PHE A 392 16.34 -0.21 -0.44
N THR A 393 15.94 0.82 -1.19
CA THR A 393 16.58 1.17 -2.47
C THR A 393 17.99 1.73 -2.28
N GLY A 394 18.23 2.49 -1.21
CA GLY A 394 19.56 2.97 -0.84
C GLY A 394 20.52 1.81 -0.50
N GLY A 395 20.05 0.82 0.26
CA GLY A 395 20.80 -0.40 0.54
C GLY A 395 21.17 -1.16 -0.74
N LEU A 396 20.20 -1.42 -1.62
CA LEU A 396 20.44 -2.06 -2.91
C LEU A 396 21.42 -1.28 -3.79
N LEU A 397 21.28 0.06 -3.85
CA LEU A 397 22.15 0.94 -4.62
C LEU A 397 23.60 0.85 -4.14
N ILE A 398 23.81 1.02 -2.83
CA ILE A 398 25.12 0.95 -2.19
C ILE A 398 25.73 -0.43 -2.40
N GLY A 399 24.98 -1.50 -2.08
CA GLY A 399 25.45 -2.87 -2.21
C GLY A 399 25.86 -3.23 -3.63
N THR A 400 25.03 -2.92 -4.62
CA THR A 400 25.29 -3.19 -6.04
C THR A 400 26.49 -2.40 -6.56
N THR A 401 26.61 -1.13 -6.15
CA THR A 401 27.73 -0.28 -6.56
C THR A 401 29.05 -0.78 -5.97
N PHE A 402 29.08 -1.21 -4.71
CA PHE A 402 30.27 -1.84 -4.11
C PHE A 402 30.63 -3.16 -4.78
N ILE A 403 29.65 -4.01 -5.12
CA ILE A 403 29.90 -5.24 -5.89
C ILE A 403 30.61 -4.90 -7.20
N MET A 404 30.07 -3.97 -7.98
CA MET A 404 30.63 -3.60 -9.27
C MET A 404 32.02 -2.96 -9.13
N ALA A 405 32.19 -2.05 -8.17
CA ALA A 405 33.47 -1.41 -7.91
C ALA A 405 34.55 -2.44 -7.49
N PHE A 406 34.28 -3.31 -6.52
CA PHE A 406 35.30 -4.24 -6.02
C PHE A 406 35.63 -5.35 -7.02
N VAL A 407 34.66 -5.84 -7.80
CA VAL A 407 34.87 -6.91 -8.77
C VAL A 407 35.56 -6.43 -10.05
N PHE A 408 35.23 -5.21 -10.53
CA PHE A 408 35.73 -4.70 -11.81
C PHE A 408 36.82 -3.63 -11.66
N ALA A 409 36.70 -2.68 -10.72
CA ALA A 409 37.68 -1.60 -10.60
C ALA A 409 39.05 -2.12 -10.13
N SER A 410 39.08 -3.13 -9.25
CA SER A 410 40.32 -3.81 -8.85
C SER A 410 41.08 -4.38 -10.06
N LYS A 411 40.35 -4.94 -11.04
CA LYS A 411 40.93 -5.51 -12.26
C LYS A 411 41.34 -4.46 -13.27
N MET A 412 40.52 -3.43 -13.46
CA MET A 412 40.87 -2.30 -14.31
C MET A 412 42.15 -1.63 -13.82
N TYR A 413 42.27 -1.41 -12.51
CA TYR A 413 43.48 -0.86 -11.89
C TYR A 413 44.70 -1.78 -12.05
N ALA A 414 44.53 -3.08 -11.79
CA ALA A 414 45.62 -4.04 -11.93
C ALA A 414 46.10 -4.18 -13.39
N LEU A 415 45.19 -4.16 -14.37
CA LEU A 415 45.53 -4.20 -15.80
C LEU A 415 46.21 -2.90 -16.26
N TYR A 416 45.79 -1.75 -15.75
CA TYR A 416 46.44 -0.47 -16.03
C TYR A 416 47.90 -0.44 -15.56
N LYS A 417 48.19 -1.06 -14.40
CA LYS A 417 49.54 -1.13 -13.83
C LYS A 417 50.44 -2.16 -14.50
N ASP A 418 49.89 -3.29 -14.94
CA ASP A 418 50.64 -4.36 -15.64
C ASP A 418 49.86 -4.86 -16.87
N PRO A 419 50.04 -4.22 -18.05
CA PRO A 419 49.31 -4.56 -19.27
C PRO A 419 49.66 -5.96 -19.83
N GLU A 420 50.86 -6.46 -19.52
CA GLU A 420 51.39 -7.73 -20.04
C GLU A 420 51.24 -8.89 -19.03
N GLY A 421 50.86 -8.60 -17.78
CA GLY A 421 50.63 -9.59 -16.71
C GLY A 421 51.89 -10.33 -16.25
N LYS A 422 53.08 -9.76 -16.51
CA LYS A 422 54.38 -10.41 -16.24
C LYS A 422 54.65 -10.56 -14.74
N SER A 423 54.13 -9.66 -13.91
CA SER A 423 54.32 -9.68 -12.46
C SER A 423 53.54 -10.79 -11.73
N VAL A 424 52.55 -11.42 -12.37
CA VAL A 424 51.72 -12.48 -11.78
C VAL A 424 52.49 -13.80 -11.64
N PHE A 425 53.48 -14.04 -12.52
CA PHE A 425 54.24 -15.30 -12.57
C PHE A 425 55.70 -15.17 -12.13
N ASP A 426 56.12 -14.05 -11.55
CA ASP A 426 57.44 -13.95 -10.92
C ASP A 426 57.48 -14.87 -9.68
N ARG A 427 57.77 -16.15 -9.95
CA ARG A 427 58.22 -17.12 -8.97
C ARG A 427 59.42 -16.49 -8.29
N THR A 428 59.27 -16.14 -7.01
CA THR A 428 60.40 -16.12 -6.08
C THR A 428 61.16 -17.43 -6.28
N ARG A 429 62.30 -17.37 -6.98
CA ARG A 429 63.28 -18.45 -6.98
C ARG A 429 63.73 -18.64 -5.52
N PRO A 430 63.93 -19.88 -5.05
CA PRO A 430 64.38 -20.14 -3.71
C PRO A 430 65.86 -19.77 -3.61
N SER A 431 66.18 -18.56 -3.16
CA SER A 431 67.49 -18.19 -2.67
C SER A 431 67.33 -17.80 -1.22
N ASP A 432 67.43 -18.81 -0.35
CA ASP A 432 67.97 -18.75 1.00
C ASP A 432 67.80 -20.14 1.64
N ARG A 433 68.63 -21.09 1.18
CA ARG A 433 69.05 -22.19 2.07
C ARG A 433 70.30 -21.67 2.80
N PRO A 434 70.36 -21.70 4.13
CA PRO A 434 71.62 -21.50 4.83
C PRO A 434 72.59 -22.57 4.34
N GLN A 435 73.81 -22.14 3.98
CA GLN A 435 74.93 -23.05 3.72
C GLN A 435 75.09 -23.98 4.92
N ALA A 436 75.05 -25.29 4.67
CA ALA A 436 75.57 -26.27 5.60
C ALA A 436 77.10 -26.09 5.64
N SER A 437 77.62 -25.63 6.77
CA SER A 437 79.04 -25.75 7.10
C SER A 437 79.32 -27.19 7.51
N ASN A 438 80.08 -27.91 6.69
CA ASN A 438 80.80 -29.10 7.11
C ASN A 438 81.94 -28.70 8.06
N PRO A 439 82.09 -29.34 9.22
CA PRO A 439 83.37 -29.43 9.90
C PRO A 439 84.02 -30.78 9.56
N SER A 440 85.05 -30.74 8.73
CA SER A 440 86.03 -31.82 8.58
C SER A 440 87.15 -31.63 9.61
N ASP A 441 87.43 -32.71 10.34
CA ASP A 441 88.72 -33.12 10.91
C ASP A 441 89.46 -32.21 11.89
N GLY A 442 89.66 -32.76 13.11
CA GLY A 442 90.53 -32.18 14.13
C GLY A 442 90.51 -32.97 15.44
N VAL A 443 90.80 -34.28 15.38
CA VAL A 443 91.23 -35.05 16.56
C VAL A 443 92.68 -34.68 16.85
N GLU A 444 92.98 -33.99 17.95
CA GLU A 444 94.18 -34.24 18.76
C GLU A 444 94.15 -33.55 20.14
N ARG A 445 94.36 -34.38 21.18
CA ARG A 445 95.03 -34.16 22.48
C ARG A 445 94.38 -33.35 23.62
N VAL A 446 93.89 -34.13 24.61
CA VAL A 446 94.35 -34.26 26.02
C VAL A 446 94.83 -32.99 26.75
N VAL A 447 94.22 -32.69 27.91
CA VAL A 447 94.79 -32.58 29.28
C VAL A 447 93.76 -31.86 30.17
N GLY A 448 93.47 -32.41 31.36
CA GLY A 448 92.84 -31.69 32.49
C GLY A 448 91.67 -32.41 33.13
#